data_AF-A0A9E4XNS9-F1
#
_entry.id   AF-A0A9E4XNS9-F1
#
_cell.length_a   1.000
_cell.length_b   1.000
_cell.length_c   1.000
_cell.angle_alpha   90.00
_cell.angle_beta   90.00
_cell.angle_gamma   90.00
#
_symmetry.space_group_name_H-M   'P 1'
#
loop_
_entity.id
_entity.type
_entity.pdbx_description
1 polymer ?
#
loop_
_entity_poly.entity_id
_entity_poly.type
_entity_poly.pdbx_seq_one_letter_code
_entity_poly.pdbx_strand_id
1 'polypeptide(L)'
;MPKPLFQKLDCIHVNVPDLDTGLEFYRDKLGLEMKWRGKTSAGLKLGDDGSEVVLDTEPMQWKTDLLVDSVLDAVQQFQESGGTVLRGPFDIKIGKAAVVRDPWGNEYTLLDQSK
;
A
#
# COMPACT_ATOMS: atom_id res chain seq x y z
N MET A 1 -17.87 6.67 19.61
CA MET A 1 -16.62 5.96 19.26
C MET A 1 -16.03 6.67 18.04
N PRO A 2 -14.70 6.82 17.93
CA PRO A 2 -14.12 7.41 16.72
C PRO A 2 -14.43 6.54 15.49
N LYS A 3 -14.54 7.17 14.32
CA LYS A 3 -14.57 6.44 13.04
C LYS A 3 -13.26 5.63 12.92
N PRO A 4 -13.27 4.40 12.37
CA PRO A 4 -12.03 3.69 12.07
C PRO A 4 -11.10 4.57 11.24
N LEU A 5 -9.82 4.60 11.57
CA LEU A 5 -8.84 5.39 10.81
C LEU A 5 -8.54 4.72 9.46
N PHE A 6 -8.20 3.43 9.53
CA PHE A 6 -7.98 2.58 8.36
C PHE A 6 -9.32 2.15 7.79
N GLN A 7 -9.58 2.52 6.54
CA GLN A 7 -10.83 2.17 5.86
C GLN A 7 -10.73 0.81 5.17
N LYS A 8 -9.57 0.53 4.57
CA LYS A 8 -9.38 -0.61 3.68
C LYS A 8 -7.90 -0.96 3.54
N LEU A 9 -7.60 -2.24 3.33
CA LEU A 9 -6.32 -2.67 2.77
C LEU A 9 -6.32 -2.37 1.26
N ASP A 10 -5.55 -1.37 0.83
CA ASP A 10 -5.50 -0.96 -0.58
C ASP A 10 -4.67 -1.94 -1.40
N CYS A 11 -3.46 -2.25 -0.95
CA CYS A 11 -2.68 -3.30 -1.58
C CYS A 11 -1.75 -4.03 -0.61
N ILE A 12 -1.33 -5.21 -1.04
CA ILE A 12 -0.19 -5.92 -0.47
C ILE A 12 0.97 -5.89 -1.46
N HIS A 13 2.18 -5.68 -0.94
CA HIS A 13 3.41 -5.72 -1.71
C HIS A 13 4.07 -7.09 -1.62
N VAL A 14 4.39 -7.67 -2.78
CA VAL A 14 5.06 -8.97 -2.91
C VAL A 14 6.35 -8.78 -3.69
N ASN A 15 7.47 -9.19 -3.09
CA ASN A 15 8.74 -9.15 -3.79
C ASN A 15 8.88 -10.31 -4.77
N VAL A 16 9.28 -9.97 -5.99
CA VAL A 16 9.56 -10.91 -7.07
C VAL A 16 10.95 -10.62 -7.64
N PRO A 17 11.70 -11.62 -8.13
CA PRO A 17 13.04 -11.40 -8.68
C PRO A 17 13.03 -10.53 -9.93
N ASP A 18 11.96 -10.62 -10.73
CA ASP A 18 11.66 -9.78 -11.87
C ASP A 18 10.14 -9.80 -12.14
N LEU A 19 9.64 -8.80 -12.88
CA LEU A 19 8.20 -8.68 -13.12
C LEU A 19 7.66 -9.78 -14.04
N ASP A 20 8.46 -10.31 -14.98
CA ASP A 20 7.96 -11.29 -15.94
C ASP A 20 7.73 -12.64 -15.26
N THR A 21 8.67 -13.11 -14.43
CA THR A 21 8.52 -14.31 -13.59
C THR A 21 7.35 -14.15 -12.60
N GLY A 22 7.23 -12.97 -11.98
CA GLY A 22 6.13 -12.66 -11.08
C GLY A 22 4.77 -12.71 -11.78
N LEU A 23 4.64 -12.07 -12.95
CA LEU A 23 3.40 -12.07 -13.72
C LEU A 23 3.06 -13.45 -14.27
N GLU A 24 4.03 -14.25 -14.70
CA GLU A 24 3.78 -15.64 -15.09
C GLU A 24 3.09 -16.42 -13.96
N PHE A 25 3.54 -16.22 -12.72
CA PHE A 25 2.90 -16.86 -11.57
C PHE A 25 1.54 -16.26 -11.23
N TYR A 26 1.46 -14.96 -10.94
CA TYR A 26 0.24 -14.34 -10.41
C TYR A 26 -0.85 -14.11 -11.47
N ARG A 27 -0.47 -13.71 -12.69
CA ARG A 27 -1.42 -13.48 -13.79
C ARG A 27 -1.73 -14.77 -14.52
N ASP A 28 -0.71 -15.47 -15.03
CA ASP A 28 -0.95 -16.56 -15.98
C ASP A 28 -1.34 -17.88 -15.30
N LYS A 29 -0.77 -18.19 -14.13
CA LYS A 29 -1.06 -19.42 -13.38
C LYS A 29 -2.18 -19.25 -12.35
N LEU A 30 -2.20 -18.15 -11.62
CA LEU A 30 -3.22 -17.88 -10.59
C LEU A 30 -4.44 -17.10 -11.09
N GLY A 31 -4.36 -16.50 -12.30
CA GLY A 31 -5.51 -15.87 -12.95
C GLY A 31 -5.84 -14.45 -12.49
N LEU A 32 -4.95 -13.75 -11.79
CA LEU A 32 -5.19 -12.36 -11.43
C LEU A 32 -5.10 -11.44 -12.67
N GLU A 33 -5.98 -10.45 -12.75
CA GLU A 33 -5.96 -9.46 -13.83
C GLU A 33 -4.90 -8.38 -13.55
N MET A 34 -3.92 -8.21 -14.45
CA MET A 34 -2.97 -7.11 -14.34
C MET A 34 -3.65 -5.77 -14.68
N LYS A 35 -3.65 -4.82 -13.73
CA LYS A 35 -4.22 -3.48 -13.92
C LYS A 35 -3.23 -2.50 -14.52
N TRP A 36 -1.98 -2.55 -14.07
CA TRP A 36 -0.93 -1.65 -14.52
C TRP A 36 0.44 -2.31 -14.40
N ARG A 37 1.41 -1.81 -15.19
CA ARG A 37 2.81 -2.21 -15.13
C ARG A 37 3.72 -0.98 -15.25
N GLY A 38 4.60 -0.82 -14.27
CA GLY A 38 5.69 0.15 -14.27
C GLY A 38 7.04 -0.50 -14.61
N LYS A 39 8.13 0.21 -14.30
CA LYS A 39 9.50 -0.32 -14.49
C LYS A 39 9.87 -1.39 -13.47
N THR A 40 9.58 -1.13 -12.19
CA THR A 40 9.99 -1.96 -11.06
C THR A 40 8.82 -2.57 -10.30
N SER A 41 7.58 -2.22 -10.68
CA SER A 41 6.37 -2.73 -10.03
C SER A 41 5.25 -3.03 -11.03
N ALA A 42 4.33 -3.92 -10.66
CA ALA A 42 3.09 -4.17 -11.40
C ALA A 42 1.94 -4.49 -10.44
N GLY A 43 0.77 -3.88 -10.65
CA GLY A 43 -0.43 -4.10 -9.84
C GLY A 43 -1.39 -5.07 -10.50
N LEU A 44 -1.87 -6.04 -9.72
CA LEU A 44 -2.88 -7.01 -10.13
C LEU A 44 -4.11 -6.89 -9.24
N LYS A 45 -5.29 -6.98 -9.85
CA LYS A 45 -6.57 -6.91 -9.17
C LYS A 45 -6.73 -8.03 -8.14
N LEU A 46 -7.14 -7.66 -6.93
CA LEU A 46 -7.50 -8.57 -5.85
C LEU A 46 -8.95 -8.32 -5.42
N GLY A 47 -9.86 -9.24 -5.78
CA GLY A 47 -11.29 -9.04 -5.53
C GLY A 47 -11.88 -7.85 -6.29
N ASP A 48 -13.11 -7.46 -5.95
CA ASP A 48 -13.87 -6.43 -6.70
C ASP A 48 -13.93 -5.06 -6.02
N ASP A 49 -13.35 -4.93 -4.82
CA ASP A 49 -13.37 -3.69 -4.03
C ASP A 49 -12.23 -2.72 -4.41
N GLY A 50 -11.45 -3.07 -5.43
CA GLY A 50 -10.31 -2.30 -5.92
C GLY A 50 -9.01 -2.54 -5.15
N SER A 51 -8.92 -3.60 -4.34
CA SER A 51 -7.64 -3.97 -3.70
C SER A 51 -6.67 -4.54 -4.74
N GLU A 52 -5.37 -4.47 -4.48
CA GLU A 52 -4.35 -4.98 -5.39
C GLU A 52 -3.31 -5.89 -4.70
N VAL A 53 -2.76 -6.83 -5.49
CA VAL A 53 -1.45 -7.43 -5.24
C VAL A 53 -0.45 -6.65 -6.09
N VAL A 54 0.50 -5.97 -5.47
CA VAL A 54 1.56 -5.24 -6.15
C VAL A 54 2.83 -6.08 -6.11
N LEU A 55 3.34 -6.44 -7.28
CA LEU A 55 4.62 -7.12 -7.43
C LEU A 55 5.73 -6.08 -7.50
N ASP A 56 6.80 -6.25 -6.73
CA ASP A 56 7.95 -5.35 -6.69
C ASP A 56 9.28 -6.08 -6.91
N THR A 57 10.08 -5.56 -7.82
CA THR A 57 11.44 -6.07 -8.08
C THR A 57 12.49 -5.51 -7.12
N GLU A 58 12.16 -4.42 -6.44
CA GLU A 58 13.01 -3.80 -5.43
C GLU A 58 12.47 -4.16 -4.03
N PRO A 59 13.34 -4.48 -3.05
CA PRO A 59 12.89 -4.80 -1.70
C PRO A 59 12.06 -3.66 -1.11
N MET A 60 10.76 -3.90 -0.91
CA MET A 60 9.88 -2.97 -0.24
C MET A 60 9.85 -3.36 1.23
N GLN A 61 10.29 -2.46 2.11
CA GLN A 61 10.34 -2.73 3.55
C GLN A 61 8.93 -2.87 4.14
N TRP A 62 7.99 -2.10 3.61
CA TRP A 62 6.59 -2.08 4.04
C TRP A 62 5.77 -2.98 3.12
N LYS A 63 4.91 -3.81 3.70
CA LYS A 63 4.21 -4.86 2.94
C LYS A 63 2.75 -4.55 2.63
N THR A 64 2.20 -3.48 3.22
CA THR A 64 0.77 -3.18 3.11
C THR A 64 0.52 -1.69 3.06
N ASP A 65 -0.40 -1.32 2.19
CA ASP A 65 -0.92 0.03 2.07
C ASP A 65 -2.35 0.08 2.61
N LEU A 66 -2.61 0.98 3.55
CA LEU A 66 -3.89 1.15 4.22
C LEU A 66 -4.52 2.48 3.77
N LEU A 67 -5.72 2.39 3.18
CA LEU A 67 -6.48 3.55 2.73
C LEU A 67 -7.03 4.33 3.94
N VAL A 68 -6.79 5.63 3.93
CA VAL A 68 -7.34 6.61 4.87
C VAL A 68 -8.03 7.74 4.10
N ASP A 69 -8.95 8.46 4.74
CA ASP A 69 -9.67 9.57 4.09
C ASP A 69 -8.73 10.73 3.71
N SER A 70 -7.73 10.98 4.57
CA SER A 70 -6.74 12.06 4.43
C SER A 70 -5.46 11.62 5.13
N VAL A 71 -4.35 11.52 4.41
CA VAL A 71 -3.06 11.14 5.02
C VAL A 71 -2.61 12.18 6.02
N LEU A 72 -2.87 13.47 5.75
CA LEU A 72 -2.46 14.56 6.64
C LEU A 72 -3.14 14.45 8.01
N ASP A 73 -4.45 14.21 8.03
CA ASP A 73 -5.18 14.05 9.28
C ASP A 73 -4.84 12.72 9.95
N ALA A 74 -4.66 11.66 9.15
CA ALA A 74 -4.38 10.34 9.67
C ALA A 74 -3.02 10.24 10.35
N VAL A 75 -1.97 10.87 9.83
CA VAL A 75 -0.67 10.88 10.49
C VAL A 75 -0.73 11.59 11.84
N GLN A 76 -1.46 12.71 11.93
CA GLN A 76 -1.64 13.41 13.19
C GLN A 76 -2.34 12.52 14.22
N GLN A 77 -3.49 11.93 13.86
CA GLN A 77 -4.23 11.05 14.75
C GLN A 77 -3.41 9.81 15.16
N PHE A 78 -2.63 9.25 14.23
CA PHE A 78 -1.78 8.09 14.50
C PHE A 78 -0.66 8.41 15.50
N GLN A 79 -0.04 9.60 15.39
CA GLN A 79 0.96 10.08 16.35
C GLN A 79 0.36 10.35 17.73
N GLU A 80 -0.80 11.03 17.79
CA GLU A 80 -1.52 11.28 19.04
C GLU A 80 -1.93 9.98 19.75
N SER A 81 -2.07 8.89 18.99
CA SER A 81 -2.38 7.54 19.49
C SER A 81 -1.14 6.73 19.92
N GLY A 82 0.06 7.32 19.88
CA GLY A 82 1.32 6.68 20.30
C GLY A 82 2.11 6.03 19.17
N GLY A 83 1.68 6.16 17.91
CA GLY A 83 2.43 5.74 16.75
C GLY A 83 3.53 6.73 16.33
N THR A 84 4.39 6.32 15.41
CA THR A 84 5.46 7.15 14.86
C THR A 84 5.33 7.29 13.35
N VAL A 85 5.56 8.47 12.80
CA VAL A 85 5.72 8.66 11.35
C VAL A 85 7.20 8.47 11.00
N LEU A 86 7.49 7.46 10.18
CA LEU A 86 8.84 7.15 9.72
C LEU A 86 9.22 7.98 8.50
N ARG A 87 8.25 8.22 7.61
CA ARG A 87 8.45 8.95 6.36
C ARG A 87 7.17 9.63 5.91
N GLY A 88 7.30 10.84 5.37
CA GLY A 88 6.19 11.60 4.79
C GLY A 88 5.50 12.54 5.78
N PRO A 89 4.32 13.07 5.42
CA PRO A 89 3.58 12.81 4.18
C PRO A 89 4.33 13.20 2.89
N PHE A 90 4.15 12.45 1.80
CA PHE A 90 4.71 12.73 0.47
C PHE A 90 3.69 12.46 -0.64
N ASP A 91 3.91 13.04 -1.82
CA ASP A 91 3.03 12.89 -2.97
C ASP A 91 3.23 11.54 -3.68
N ILE A 92 2.11 10.90 -4.02
CA ILE A 92 2.03 9.77 -4.95
C ILE A 92 1.11 10.15 -6.12
N LYS A 93 0.97 9.25 -7.11
CA LYS A 93 0.17 9.51 -8.32
C LYS A 93 -1.31 9.79 -8.01
N ILE A 94 -1.89 9.04 -7.09
CA ILE A 94 -3.32 9.06 -6.75
C ILE A 94 -3.68 9.96 -5.57
N GLY A 95 -2.68 10.54 -4.89
CA GLY A 95 -2.91 11.28 -3.66
C GLY A 95 -1.63 11.51 -2.88
N LYS A 96 -1.67 11.23 -1.58
CA LYS A 96 -0.54 11.28 -0.66
C LYS A 96 -0.32 9.93 0.01
N ALA A 97 0.89 9.74 0.53
CA ALA A 97 1.24 8.60 1.36
C ALA A 97 2.16 8.99 2.52
N ALA A 98 2.16 8.19 3.57
CA ALA A 98 3.09 8.27 4.69
C ALA A 98 3.41 6.86 5.19
N VAL A 99 4.62 6.66 5.69
CA VAL A 99 5.01 5.40 6.34
C VAL A 99 4.97 5.62 7.83
N VAL A 100 4.27 4.75 8.54
CA VAL A 100 4.08 4.83 9.98
C VAL A 100 4.51 3.54 10.66
N ARG A 101 4.85 3.63 11.95
CA ARG A 101 5.18 2.51 12.82
C ARG A 101 4.33 2.54 14.08
N ASP A 102 3.66 1.45 14.38
CA ASP A 102 2.85 1.32 15.59
C ASP A 102 3.71 1.13 16.87
N PRO A 103 3.10 1.14 18.07
CA PRO A 103 3.83 0.95 19.33
C PRO A 103 4.56 -0.39 19.47
N TRP A 104 4.23 -1.39 18.64
CA TRP A 104 4.82 -2.73 18.66
C TRP A 104 5.89 -2.94 17.58
N GLY A 105 6.15 -1.92 16.77
CA GLY A 105 7.18 -1.94 15.74
C GLY A 105 6.70 -2.38 14.35
N ASN A 106 5.40 -2.58 14.14
CA ASN A 106 4.88 -2.91 12.82
C ASN A 106 4.82 -1.67 11.94
N GLU A 107 5.22 -1.80 10.67
CA GLU A 107 5.27 -0.70 9.71
C GLU A 107 4.18 -0.83 8.65
N TYR A 108 3.54 0.30 8.34
CA TYR A 108 2.44 0.40 7.38
C TYR A 108 2.63 1.63 6.50
N THR A 109 2.20 1.55 5.25
CA THR A 109 1.95 2.76 4.45
C THR A 109 0.51 3.18 4.67
N LEU A 110 0.27 4.45 5.00
CA LEU A 110 -1.04 5.08 4.89
C LEU A 110 -1.09 5.81 3.55
N LEU A 111 -2.18 5.67 2.80
CA LEU A 111 -2.39 6.45 1.58
C LEU A 111 -3.81 7.01 1.49
N ASP A 112 -3.96 8.09 0.75
CA ASP A 112 -5.25 8.63 0.34
C ASP A 112 -5.35 8.70 -1.19
N GLN A 113 -6.59 8.88 -1.65
CA GLN A 113 -6.94 9.03 -3.07
C GLN A 113 -7.41 10.45 -3.36
N SER A 114 -6.66 11.43 -2.84
CA SER A 114 -7.04 12.86 -2.92
C SER A 114 -6.85 13.50 -4.31
N LYS A 115 -6.32 12.78 -5.30
CA LYS A 115 -6.09 13.27 -6.68
C LYS A 115 -6.93 12.52 -7.71
#